data_AF-A0A438VDU1-F1
#
_entry.id   AF-A0A438VDU1-F1
#
_cell.length_a   1.000
_cell.length_b   1.000
_cell.length_c   1.000
_cell.angle_alpha   90.00
_cell.angle_beta   90.00
_cell.angle_gamma   90.00
#
_symmetry.space_group_name_H-M   'P 1'
#
loop_
_entity.id
_entity.type
_entity.pdbx_description
1 polymer ?
#
loop_
_entity_poly.entity_id
_entity_poly.type
_entity_poly.pdbx_seq_one_letter_code
_entity_poly.pdbx_strand_id
1 'polypeptide(L)' 'KDPLKRQVETLNKQDKRLEKLFLGLRCVLGVELSFLDENKVKFLIEENKAFIKNNRLIASDFFMADEMALWLL' A
#
# COMPACT_ATOMS: atom_id res chain seq x y z
N LYS A 1 29.53 -7.64 12.82
CA LYS A 1 28.24 -7.93 12.14
C LYS A 1 28.61 -8.15 10.67
N ASP A 2 28.47 -9.37 10.16
CA ASP A 2 29.01 -9.74 8.85
C ASP A 2 28.13 -9.18 7.72
N PRO A 3 28.64 -8.27 6.87
CA PRO A 3 27.84 -7.55 5.88
C PRO A 3 27.39 -8.43 4.71
N LEU A 4 27.95 -9.63 4.56
CA LEU A 4 27.63 -10.58 3.48
C LEU A 4 26.55 -11.59 3.89
N LYS A 5 26.10 -11.57 5.15
CA LYS A 5 25.11 -12.52 5.66
C LYS A 5 23.70 -12.12 5.22
N ARG A 6 23.14 -12.82 4.24
CA ARG A 6 21.77 -12.64 3.76
C ARG A 6 20.80 -13.56 4.49
N GLN A 7 19.70 -13.01 5.00
CA GLN A 7 18.56 -13.81 5.47
C GLN A 7 17.53 -13.94 4.35
N VAL A 8 16.89 -15.11 4.29
CA VAL A 8 15.80 -15.40 3.35
C VAL A 8 14.55 -15.62 4.18
N GLU A 9 13.59 -14.70 4.08
CA GLU A 9 12.27 -14.83 4.70
C GLU A 9 11.30 -15.49 3.73
N THR A 10 10.54 -16.48 4.23
CA THR A 10 9.50 -17.15 3.45
C THR A 10 8.21 -16.36 3.60
N LEU A 11 7.95 -15.45 2.66
CA LEU A 11 6.74 -14.62 2.66
C LEU A 11 5.54 -15.40 2.10
N ASN A 12 4.45 -15.45 2.86
CA ASN A 12 3.17 -16.00 2.41
C ASN A 12 2.48 -15.04 1.42
N LYS A 13 1.44 -15.52 0.73
CA LYS A 13 0.71 -14.70 -0.27
C LYS A 13 0.11 -13.42 0.34
N GLN A 14 -0.33 -13.49 1.60
CA GLN A 14 -0.86 -12.33 2.32
C GLN A 14 0.24 -11.32 2.65
N ASP A 15 1.40 -11.77 3.14
CA ASP A 15 2.53 -10.87 3.43
C ASP A 15 3.02 -10.16 2.17
N LYS A 16 3.09 -10.86 1.03
CA LYS A 16 3.43 -10.23 -0.26
C LYS A 16 2.41 -9.19 -0.71
N ARG A 17 1.12 -9.38 -0.39
CA ARG A 17 0.08 -8.40 -0.69
C ARG A 17 0.22 -7.18 0.21
N LEU A 18 0.41 -7.40 1.50
CA LEU A 18 0.65 -6.36 2.49
C LEU A 18 1.87 -5.53 2.09
N GLU A 19 2.98 -6.18 1.77
CA GLU A 19 4.23 -5.49 1.42
C GLU A 19 4.08 -4.63 0.15
N LYS A 20 3.37 -5.13 -0.87
CA LYS A 20 3.03 -4.32 -2.06
C LYS A 20 2.17 -3.11 -1.73
N LEU A 21 1.21 -3.26 -0.82
CA LEU A 21 0.29 -2.21 -0.41
C LEU A 21 1.05 -1.11 0.36
N PHE A 22 1.85 -1.50 1.36
CA PHE A 22 2.68 -0.59 2.14
C PHE A 22 3.72 0.12 1.28
N LEU A 23 4.42 -0.60 0.40
CA LEU A 23 5.44 0.00 -0.46
C LEU A 23 4.81 0.94 -1.50
N GLY A 24 3.66 0.57 -2.05
CA GLY A 24 2.96 1.37 -3.05
C GLY A 24 2.35 2.64 -2.46
N LEU A 25 1.72 2.56 -1.27
CA LEU A 25 1.12 3.73 -0.61
C LEU A 25 2.18 4.73 -0.11
N ARG A 26 3.35 4.25 0.32
CA ARG A 26 4.49 5.11 0.68
C ARG A 26 5.26 5.68 -0.53
N CYS A 27 4.80 5.41 -1.75
CA CYS A 27 5.46 5.82 -2.97
C CYS A 27 4.55 6.70 -3.85
N VAL A 28 5.16 7.60 -4.63
CA VAL A 28 4.46 8.43 -5.63
C VAL A 28 3.75 7.61 -6.71
N LEU A 29 4.16 6.35 -6.89
CA LEU A 29 3.56 5.42 -7.85
C LEU A 29 2.18 4.92 -7.40
N GLY A 30 1.87 4.92 -6.09
CA GLY A 30 0.62 4.41 -5.56
C GLY A 30 0.43 2.89 -5.69
N VAL A 31 -0.78 2.43 -5.35
CA VAL A 31 -1.20 1.03 -5.43
C VAL A 31 -2.27 0.85 -6.49
N GLU A 32 -2.18 -0.22 -7.25
CA GLU A 32 -3.13 -0.51 -8.32
C GLU A 32 -4.52 -0.89 -7.75
N LEU A 33 -5.56 -0.22 -8.27
CA LEU A 33 -6.95 -0.38 -7.82
C LEU A 33 -7.45 -1.82 -7.90
N SER A 34 -6.93 -2.61 -8.84
CA SER A 34 -7.30 -4.01 -9.02
C SER A 34 -6.97 -4.90 -7.81
N PHE A 35 -6.07 -4.47 -6.93
CA PHE A 35 -5.75 -5.18 -5.69
C PHE A 35 -6.56 -4.70 -4.47
N LEU A 36 -7.43 -3.71 -4.64
CA LEU A 36 -8.11 -2.98 -3.59
C LEU A 36 -9.63 -3.12 -3.72
N ASP A 37 -10.32 -3.10 -2.59
CA ASP A 37 -11.77 -3.06 -2.55
C ASP A 37 -12.29 -1.67 -2.95
N GLU A 38 -13.14 -1.62 -3.98
CA GLU A 38 -13.67 -0.37 -4.53
C GLU A 38 -14.42 0.48 -3.49
N ASN A 39 -15.13 -0.15 -2.56
CA ASN A 39 -15.91 0.55 -1.52
C ASN A 39 -14.98 1.27 -0.54
N LYS A 40 -13.90 0.60 -0.14
CA LYS A 40 -12.89 1.15 0.75
C LYS A 40 -12.17 2.33 0.07
N VAL A 41 -11.82 2.15 -1.20
CA VAL A 41 -11.17 3.21 -1.99
C VAL A 41 -12.05 4.44 -2.14
N LYS A 42 -13.35 4.28 -2.45
CA LYS A 42 -14.30 5.39 -2.55
C LYS A 42 -14.35 6.21 -1.26
N PHE A 43 -14.44 5.53 -0.10
CA PHE A 43 -14.42 6.18 1.21
C PHE A 43 -13.17 7.04 1.43
N LEU A 44 -11.97 6.52 1.09
CA LEU A 44 -10.71 7.26 1.24
C LEU A 44 -10.63 8.48 0.33
N ILE A 45 -11.27 8.43 -0.84
CA ILE A 45 -11.31 9.55 -1.79
C ILE A 45 -12.31 10.62 -1.31
N GLU A 46 -13.48 10.20 -0.82
CA GLU A 46 -14.46 11.12 -0.23
C GLU A 46 -13.86 11.88 0.97
N GLU A 47 -13.13 11.18 1.84
CA GLU A 47 -12.41 11.76 2.98
C GLU A 47 -11.14 12.55 2.59
N ASN A 48 -10.84 12.71 1.29
CA ASN A 48 -9.64 13.36 0.76
C ASN A 48 -8.29 12.76 1.26
N LYS A 49 -8.31 11.53 1.79
CA LYS A 49 -7.12 10.83 2.28
C LYS A 49 -6.27 10.25 1.15
N ALA A 50 -6.91 9.95 0.03
CA ALA A 50 -6.25 9.42 -1.16
C ALA A 50 -6.85 10.01 -2.43
N PHE A 51 -6.09 9.95 -3.52
CA PHE A 51 -6.57 10.29 -4.85
C PHE A 51 -6.19 9.21 -5.86
N ILE A 52 -7.00 9.07 -6.91
CA ILE A 52 -6.71 8.15 -7.99
C ILE A 52 -5.96 8.88 -9.10
N LYS A 53 -4.82 8.32 -9.52
CA LYS A 53 -4.07 8.78 -10.70
C LYS A 53 -3.63 7.57 -11.52
N ASN A 54 -3.90 7.58 -12.82
CA ASN A 54 -3.54 6.47 -13.72
C ASN A 54 -3.99 5.08 -13.22
N ASN A 55 -5.23 4.97 -12.73
CA ASN A 55 -5.78 3.72 -12.20
C ASN A 55 -5.06 3.19 -10.94
N ARG A 56 -4.37 4.09 -10.21
CA ARG A 56 -3.68 3.78 -8.96
C ARG A 56 -4.13 4.72 -7.86
N LEU A 57 -4.30 4.17 -6.68
CA LEU A 57 -4.56 4.90 -5.45
C LEU A 57 -3.24 5.45 -4.90
N ILE A 58 -3.15 6.76 -4.79
CA ILE A 58 -2.02 7.46 -4.19
C ILE A 58 -2.51 8.08 -2.89
N ALA A 59 -1.76 7.89 -1.81
CA ALA A 59 -2.05 8.55 -0.54
C ALA A 59 -1.78 10.05 -0.67
N SER A 60 -2.72 10.87 -0.20
CA SER A 60 -2.52 12.32 -0.10
C SER A 60 -1.44 12.66 0.94
N ASP A 61 -1.38 11.87 2.00
CA ASP A 61 -0.44 12.03 3.10
C ASP A 61 0.30 10.73 3.39
N PHE A 62 1.62 10.74 3.20
CA PHE A 62 2.46 9.55 3.42
C PHE A 62 2.58 9.17 4.89
N PHE A 63 2.32 10.10 5.82
CA PHE A 63 2.32 9.79 7.26
C PHE A 63 1.18 8.82 7.61
N MET A 64 0.04 8.93 6.91
CA MET A 64 -1.12 8.04 7.10
C MET A 64 -1.11 6.80 6.19
N ALA A 65 -0.11 6.68 5.30
CA ALA A 65 -0.03 5.56 4.34
C ALA A 65 -0.05 4.19 5.02
N ASP A 66 0.60 4.07 6.17
CA ASP A 66 0.64 2.86 7.00
C ASP A 66 -0.75 2.45 7.52
N GLU A 67 -1.49 3.38 8.13
CA GLU A 67 -2.84 3.11 8.64
C GLU A 67 -3.82 2.81 7.50
N MET A 68 -3.68 3.52 6.38
CA MET A 68 -4.46 3.26 5.17
C MET A 68 -4.17 1.86 4.62
N ALA A 69 -2.91 1.42 4.61
CA ALA A 69 -2.54 0.08 4.18
C ALA A 69 -3.18 -0.99 5.08
N LEU A 70 -3.15 -0.79 6.41
CA LEU A 70 -3.79 -1.71 7.35
C LEU A 70 -5.30 -1.76 7.17
N TRP A 71 -5.93 -0.63 6.90
CA TRP A 71 -7.38 -0.54 6.69
C TRP A 71 -7.82 -1.16 5.36
N LEU A 72 -6.98 -1.07 4.32
CA LEU A 72 -7.23 -1.62 2.99
C LEU A 72 -6.98 -3.13 2.88
N LEU A 73 -6.30 -3.74 3.86
CA LEU A 73 -6.13 -5.19 3.95
C LEU A 73 -7.48 -5.93 4.07
#